data_AF-A0A519UUM3-F1
#
_entry.id   AF-A0A519UUM3-F1
#
_cell.length_a   1.000
_cell.length_b   1.000
_cell.length_c   1.000
_cell.angle_alpha   90.00
_cell.angle_beta   90.00
_cell.angle_gamma   90.00
#
_symmetry.space_group_name_H-M   'P 1'
#
loop_
_entity.id
_entity.type
_entity.pdbx_description
1 polymer ?
#
loop_
_entity_poly.entity_id
_entity_poly.type
_entity_poly.pdbx_seq_one_letter_code
_entity_poly.pdbx_strand_id
1 'polypeptide(L)'
;MKESQEKEIADWRQRSNYRDSLQAVNILAVLRAHPQAKIFAYVGYDHVREKADDGVKRLATYLHELGHINPLTIDQTLLYPSATGAGPLALTSASGTPAVVGLYSGSVDLQVVHPPVAWVNNRPNWLATTAPVVADIPPPYAGKPALAQLYDQAEYARYGAQAVPLDQYITTKDQRKVYLFPYQESRKTLINYKPAELP
;
A
#
# COMPACT_ATOMS: atom_id res chain seq x y z
N MET A 1 -14.86 25.67 -4.13
CA MET A 1 -14.68 26.05 -2.70
C MET A 1 -14.23 24.90 -1.79
N LYS A 2 -14.07 23.64 -2.26
CA LYS A 2 -13.64 22.50 -1.41
C LYS A 2 -12.12 22.24 -1.41
N GLU A 3 -11.39 22.71 -2.42
CA GLU A 3 -9.97 22.40 -2.60
C GLU A 3 -9.01 23.28 -1.76
N SER A 4 -9.53 24.35 -1.13
CA SER A 4 -8.72 25.33 -0.38
C SER A 4 -8.55 24.99 1.10
N GLN A 5 -9.56 24.39 1.75
CA GLN A 5 -9.58 24.26 3.21
C GLN A 5 -8.54 23.28 3.77
N GLU A 6 -8.23 22.18 3.07
CA GLU A 6 -7.18 21.25 3.50
C GLU A 6 -5.78 21.82 3.35
N LYS A 7 -5.55 22.69 2.35
CA LYS A 7 -4.25 23.35 2.13
C LYS A 7 -3.96 24.43 3.16
N GLU A 8 -4.99 24.96 3.82
CA GLU A 8 -4.87 26.01 4.83
C GLU A 8 -4.50 25.48 6.23
N ILE A 9 -4.74 24.19 6.50
CA ILE A 9 -4.35 23.58 7.79
C ILE A 9 -2.87 23.15 7.71
N ALA A 10 -1.98 23.96 8.28
CA ALA A 10 -0.53 23.68 8.23
C ALA A 10 -0.15 22.37 8.94
N ASP A 11 -0.78 22.06 10.09
CA ASP A 11 -0.48 20.85 10.86
C ASP A 11 -1.04 19.60 10.17
N TRP A 12 -0.17 18.63 9.90
CA TRP A 12 -0.56 17.38 9.25
C TRP A 12 -1.52 16.54 10.10
N ARG A 13 -1.42 16.61 11.44
CA ARG A 13 -2.33 15.88 12.35
C ARG A 13 -3.74 16.43 12.26
N GLN A 14 -3.86 17.76 12.28
CA GLN A 14 -5.15 18.44 12.13
C GLN A 14 -5.76 18.18 10.75
N ARG A 15 -4.95 18.21 9.68
CA ARG A 15 -5.41 17.83 8.33
C ARG A 15 -5.95 16.40 8.29
N SER A 16 -5.22 15.47 8.91
CA SER A 16 -5.62 14.07 8.97
C SER A 16 -6.95 13.89 9.70
N ASN A 17 -7.10 14.50 10.87
CA ASN A 17 -8.33 14.49 11.66
C ASN A 17 -9.51 15.10 10.89
N TYR A 18 -9.26 16.22 10.23
CA TYR A 18 -10.27 16.89 9.40
C TYR A 18 -10.77 15.96 8.28
N ARG A 19 -9.84 15.36 7.52
CA ARG A 19 -10.16 14.42 6.44
C ARG A 19 -11.02 13.25 6.93
N ASP A 20 -10.61 12.59 8.01
CA ASP A 20 -11.31 11.41 8.51
C ASP A 20 -12.66 11.75 9.13
N SER A 21 -12.77 12.90 9.82
CA SER A 21 -14.05 13.36 10.36
C SER A 21 -15.07 13.65 9.25
N LEU A 22 -14.65 14.24 8.13
CA LEU A 22 -15.53 14.50 7.00
C LEU A 22 -15.98 13.21 6.31
N GLN A 23 -15.09 12.23 6.16
CA GLN A 23 -15.47 10.91 5.65
C GLN A 23 -16.50 10.24 6.56
N ALA A 24 -16.31 10.31 7.88
CA ALA A 24 -17.28 9.80 8.85
C ALA A 24 -18.64 10.49 8.71
N VAL A 25 -18.68 11.83 8.64
CA VAL A 25 -19.93 12.59 8.47
C VAL A 25 -20.68 12.18 7.20
N ASN A 26 -19.98 11.96 6.09
CA ASN A 26 -20.60 11.51 4.84
C ASN A 26 -21.19 10.10 4.96
N ILE A 27 -20.45 9.16 5.56
CA ILE A 27 -20.95 7.80 5.81
C ILE A 27 -22.19 7.83 6.72
N LEU A 28 -22.14 8.62 7.81
CA LEU A 28 -23.26 8.76 8.74
C LEU A 28 -24.48 9.41 8.09
N ALA A 29 -24.30 10.34 7.16
CA ALA A 29 -25.41 10.92 6.40
C ALA A 29 -26.13 9.86 5.55
N VAL A 30 -25.39 8.96 4.89
CA VAL A 30 -25.96 7.83 4.14
C VAL A 30 -26.75 6.90 5.06
N LEU A 31 -26.17 6.53 6.21
CA LEU A 31 -26.84 5.62 7.16
C LEU A 31 -28.07 6.25 7.82
N ARG A 32 -28.08 7.56 8.05
CA ARG A 32 -29.29 8.28 8.52
C ARG A 32 -30.40 8.28 7.47
N ALA A 33 -30.07 8.50 6.20
CA ALA A 33 -31.04 8.47 5.11
C ALA A 33 -31.52 7.03 4.80
N HIS A 34 -30.65 6.05 4.99
CA HIS A 34 -30.91 4.64 4.70
C HIS A 34 -30.48 3.75 5.88
N PRO A 35 -31.29 3.64 6.95
CA PRO A 35 -30.90 2.92 8.17
C PRO A 35 -30.62 1.42 8.00
N GLN A 36 -31.08 0.82 6.90
CA GLN A 36 -30.82 -0.59 6.56
C GLN A 36 -29.63 -0.79 5.61
N ALA A 37 -28.99 0.29 5.16
CA ALA A 37 -27.82 0.18 4.28
C ALA A 37 -26.67 -0.51 5.01
N LYS A 38 -25.93 -1.33 4.27
CA LYS A 38 -24.66 -1.91 4.71
C LYS A 38 -23.54 -1.24 3.92
N ILE A 39 -22.51 -0.78 4.61
CA ILE A 39 -21.39 -0.06 3.99
C ILE A 39 -20.14 -0.91 4.15
N PHE A 40 -19.48 -1.17 3.02
CA PHE A 40 -18.11 -1.68 2.98
C PHE A 40 -17.19 -0.51 2.63
N ALA A 41 -16.31 -0.13 3.56
CA ALA A 41 -15.36 0.95 3.37
C ALA A 41 -13.96 0.37 3.13
N TYR A 42 -13.48 0.46 1.88
CA TYR A 42 -12.08 0.12 1.56
C TYR A 42 -11.21 1.36 1.73
N VAL A 43 -10.38 1.36 2.77
CA VAL A 43 -9.56 2.51 3.17
C VAL A 43 -8.08 2.15 3.20
N GLY A 44 -7.22 3.15 3.03
CA GLY A 44 -5.78 2.96 3.10
C GLY A 44 -5.28 2.85 4.55
N TYR A 45 -4.31 1.98 4.78
CA TYR A 45 -3.50 1.91 6.01
C TYR A 45 -4.31 2.09 7.30
N ASP A 46 -4.03 3.16 8.05
CA ASP A 46 -4.43 3.33 9.42
C ASP A 46 -5.79 3.99 9.60
N HIS A 47 -6.49 4.36 8.51
CA HIS A 47 -7.85 4.89 8.56
C HIS A 47 -8.84 3.95 9.26
N VAL A 48 -8.56 2.65 9.29
CA VAL A 48 -9.39 1.64 9.94
C VAL A 48 -9.21 1.59 11.48
N ARG A 49 -8.23 2.29 12.06
CA ARG A 49 -7.93 2.19 13.50
C ARG A 49 -9.05 2.78 14.36
N GLU A 50 -9.41 2.06 15.41
CA GLU A 50 -10.46 2.45 16.36
C GLU A 50 -9.95 3.40 17.44
N LYS A 51 -8.64 3.39 17.70
CA LYS A 51 -7.99 4.21 18.71
C LYS A 51 -7.22 5.37 18.09
N ALA A 52 -7.31 6.51 18.76
CA ALA A 52 -6.45 7.64 18.48
C ALA A 52 -5.00 7.31 18.85
N ASP A 53 -4.07 7.85 18.07
CA ASP A 53 -2.64 7.69 18.29
C ASP A 53 -1.93 8.98 17.94
N ASP A 54 -1.06 9.44 18.84
CA ASP A 54 -0.33 10.70 18.71
C ASP A 54 -1.24 11.90 18.33
N GLY A 55 -2.43 11.96 18.94
CA GLY A 55 -3.43 13.01 18.69
C GLY A 55 -4.18 12.91 17.36
N VAL A 56 -3.93 11.85 16.58
CA VAL A 56 -4.61 11.58 15.31
C VAL A 56 -5.73 10.58 15.54
N LYS A 57 -6.96 10.98 15.22
CA LYS A 57 -8.15 10.13 15.17
C LYS A 57 -8.38 9.66 13.75
N ARG A 58 -8.78 8.40 13.62
CA ARG A 58 -9.01 7.75 12.34
C ARG A 58 -10.50 7.57 12.08
N LEU A 59 -10.87 7.22 10.86
CA LEU A 59 -12.26 7.11 10.43
C LEU A 59 -13.09 6.25 11.40
N ALA A 60 -12.59 5.07 11.82
CA ALA A 60 -13.32 4.21 12.73
C ALA A 60 -13.57 4.86 14.10
N THR A 61 -12.60 5.61 14.65
CA THR A 61 -12.80 6.42 15.86
C THR A 61 -13.94 7.42 15.70
N TYR A 62 -13.99 8.15 14.58
CA TYR A 62 -15.06 9.13 14.34
C TYR A 62 -16.43 8.48 14.10
N LEU A 63 -16.51 7.32 13.45
CA LEU A 63 -17.77 6.58 13.30
C LEU A 63 -18.34 6.17 14.66
N HIS A 64 -17.48 5.77 15.59
CA HIS A 64 -17.87 5.47 16.97
C HIS A 64 -18.30 6.74 17.73
N GLU A 65 -17.47 7.79 17.73
CA GLU A 65 -17.75 9.00 18.52
C GLU A 65 -18.95 9.82 18.00
N LEU A 66 -19.09 9.98 16.68
CA LEU A 66 -20.13 10.83 16.08
C LEU A 66 -21.41 10.06 15.74
N GLY A 67 -21.28 8.76 15.45
CA GLY A 67 -22.36 7.92 14.95
C GLY A 67 -22.84 6.87 15.93
N HIS A 68 -22.10 6.62 17.01
CA HIS A 68 -22.29 5.46 17.88
C HIS A 68 -22.30 4.14 17.09
N ILE A 69 -21.52 4.08 16.01
CA ILE A 69 -21.35 2.90 15.18
C ILE A 69 -20.04 2.23 15.55
N ASN A 70 -20.10 0.93 15.84
CA ASN A 70 -18.92 0.09 16.00
C ASN A 70 -18.70 -0.71 14.71
N PRO A 71 -17.93 -0.20 13.72
CA PRO A 71 -17.67 -0.95 12.50
C PRO A 71 -16.76 -2.14 12.81
N LEU A 72 -16.93 -3.26 12.09
CA LEU A 72 -15.92 -4.32 12.10
C LEU A 72 -14.67 -3.82 11.36
N THR A 73 -13.52 -3.80 12.04
CA THR A 73 -12.26 -3.30 11.48
C THR A 73 -11.30 -4.43 11.13
N ILE A 74 -10.76 -4.41 9.91
CA ILE A 74 -9.90 -5.48 9.37
C ILE A 74 -8.62 -4.88 8.80
N ASP A 75 -7.48 -5.17 9.43
CA ASP A 75 -6.15 -4.82 8.91
C ASP A 75 -5.69 -5.84 7.86
N GLN A 76 -5.27 -5.33 6.70
CA GLN A 76 -4.62 -6.08 5.62
C GLN A 76 -3.30 -5.41 5.17
N THR A 77 -2.80 -4.46 5.96
CA THR A 77 -1.68 -3.60 5.55
C THR A 77 -0.37 -4.00 6.21
N LEU A 78 -0.41 -4.56 7.42
CA LEU A 78 0.77 -5.14 8.04
C LEU A 78 1.09 -6.50 7.41
N LEU A 79 2.19 -6.54 6.64
CA LEU A 79 2.68 -7.73 5.95
C LEU A 79 3.34 -8.71 6.92
N TYR A 80 2.53 -9.50 7.62
CA TYR A 80 3.00 -10.68 8.34
C TYR A 80 2.85 -11.91 7.45
N PRO A 81 3.95 -12.55 7.01
CA PRO A 81 3.86 -13.82 6.29
C PRO A 81 3.40 -14.90 7.28
N SER A 82 2.31 -15.59 6.95
CA SER A 82 1.97 -16.85 7.58
C SER A 82 3.03 -17.90 7.24
N ALA A 83 3.38 -18.76 8.18
CA ALA A 83 4.23 -19.92 7.90
C ALA A 83 3.51 -21.01 7.09
N THR A 84 2.18 -20.93 6.96
CA THR A 84 1.34 -21.98 6.36
C THR A 84 0.13 -21.41 5.59
N GLY A 85 -0.55 -22.26 4.83
CA GLY A 85 -1.78 -21.93 4.11
C GLY A 85 -1.58 -21.48 2.67
N ALA A 86 -2.62 -21.68 1.84
CA ALA A 86 -2.63 -21.33 0.42
C ALA A 86 -3.29 -19.97 0.12
N GLY A 87 -3.83 -19.29 1.14
CA GLY A 87 -4.57 -18.05 0.99
C GLY A 87 -4.52 -17.18 2.25
N PRO A 88 -5.16 -16.00 2.21
CA PRO A 88 -5.24 -15.10 3.35
C PRO A 88 -5.94 -15.76 4.53
N LEU A 89 -5.41 -15.57 5.74
CA LEU A 89 -5.95 -16.14 6.97
C LEU A 89 -6.19 -15.03 7.99
N ALA A 90 -7.30 -15.10 8.73
CA ALA A 90 -7.49 -14.28 9.91
C ALA A 90 -6.67 -14.87 11.06
N LEU A 91 -5.93 -14.03 11.77
CA LEU A 91 -5.16 -14.46 12.93
C LEU A 91 -6.09 -14.68 14.13
N THR A 92 -5.98 -15.84 14.78
CA THR A 92 -6.74 -16.17 16.00
C THR A 92 -5.82 -16.74 17.07
N SER A 93 -6.21 -16.56 18.34
CA SER A 93 -5.64 -17.30 19.46
C SER A 93 -5.98 -18.80 19.36
N ALA A 94 -5.35 -19.61 20.21
CA ALA A 94 -5.68 -21.04 20.33
C ALA A 94 -7.14 -21.30 20.72
N SER A 95 -7.81 -20.33 21.36
CA SER A 95 -9.23 -20.40 21.71
C SER A 95 -10.17 -19.97 20.58
N GLY A 96 -9.64 -19.63 19.40
CA GLY A 96 -10.43 -19.17 18.25
C GLY A 96 -10.87 -17.70 18.34
N THR A 97 -10.37 -16.94 19.32
CA THR A 97 -10.64 -15.50 19.44
C THR A 97 -9.73 -14.75 18.46
N PRO A 98 -10.22 -13.74 17.72
CA PRO A 98 -9.36 -12.92 16.88
C PRO A 98 -8.15 -12.38 17.65
N ALA A 99 -6.98 -12.46 17.01
CA ALA A 99 -5.73 -11.96 17.55
C ALA A 99 -5.17 -10.89 16.60
N VAL A 100 -4.66 -9.81 17.17
CA VAL A 100 -4.01 -8.73 16.42
C VAL A 100 -2.67 -8.48 17.08
N VAL A 101 -1.60 -8.44 16.29
CA VAL A 101 -0.23 -8.27 16.79
C VAL A 101 0.44 -7.02 16.22
N GLY A 102 1.52 -6.60 16.88
CA GLY A 102 2.34 -5.48 16.43
C GLY A 102 1.66 -4.12 16.59
N LEU A 103 1.90 -3.23 15.62
CA LEU A 103 1.53 -1.81 15.70
C LEU A 103 0.03 -1.59 15.91
N TYR A 104 -0.82 -2.46 15.36
CA TYR A 104 -2.28 -2.32 15.45
C TYR A 104 -2.91 -3.17 16.55
N SER A 105 -2.10 -3.78 17.42
CA SER A 105 -2.60 -4.54 18.58
C SER A 105 -3.58 -3.71 19.40
N GLY A 106 -4.82 -4.22 19.52
CA GLY A 106 -5.91 -3.57 20.22
C GLY A 106 -6.41 -2.27 19.57
N SER A 107 -6.07 -2.01 18.31
CA SER A 107 -6.57 -0.86 17.52
C SER A 107 -7.47 -1.26 16.35
N VAL A 108 -7.59 -2.56 16.08
CA VAL A 108 -8.51 -3.17 15.09
C VAL A 108 -9.04 -4.50 15.62
N ASP A 109 -10.14 -5.01 15.06
CA ASP A 109 -10.78 -6.28 15.46
C ASP A 109 -10.08 -7.50 14.86
N LEU A 110 -9.76 -7.44 13.57
CA LEU A 110 -9.19 -8.55 12.80
C LEU A 110 -7.89 -8.12 12.11
N GLN A 111 -6.95 -9.07 12.00
CA GLN A 111 -5.76 -8.92 11.20
C GLN A 111 -5.63 -10.10 10.25
N VAL A 112 -5.41 -9.80 8.97
CA VAL A 112 -5.18 -10.79 7.94
C VAL A 112 -3.68 -11.00 7.74
N VAL A 113 -3.26 -12.26 7.81
CA VAL A 113 -1.90 -12.67 7.42
C VAL A 113 -1.95 -13.28 6.03
N HIS A 114 -0.92 -13.02 5.24
CA HIS A 114 -0.83 -13.49 3.86
C HIS A 114 0.07 -14.73 3.77
N PRO A 115 -0.17 -15.63 2.80
CA PRO A 115 0.69 -16.79 2.60
C PRO A 115 2.13 -16.37 2.30
N PRO A 116 3.13 -17.26 2.49
CA PRO A 116 4.51 -16.99 2.10
C PRO A 116 4.59 -16.50 0.65
N VAL A 117 5.32 -15.40 0.45
CA VAL A 117 5.60 -14.89 -0.89
C VAL A 117 6.63 -15.79 -1.55
N ALA A 118 6.27 -16.41 -2.67
CA ALA A 118 7.24 -17.12 -3.50
C ALA A 118 8.06 -16.12 -4.31
N TRP A 119 9.34 -16.42 -4.51
CA TRP A 119 10.27 -15.56 -5.22
C TRP A 119 10.66 -16.20 -6.55
N VAL A 120 10.58 -15.43 -7.63
CA VAL A 120 11.05 -15.83 -8.97
C VAL A 120 12.02 -14.75 -9.43
N ASN A 121 13.27 -15.13 -9.74
CA ASN A 121 14.31 -14.20 -10.19
C ASN A 121 14.54 -13.01 -9.23
N ASN A 122 14.57 -13.26 -7.92
CA ASN A 122 14.70 -12.24 -6.87
C ASN A 122 13.56 -11.19 -6.85
N ARG A 123 12.40 -11.52 -7.40
CA ARG A 123 11.19 -10.69 -7.37
C ARG A 123 10.03 -11.50 -6.78
N PRO A 124 9.11 -10.88 -6.02
CA PRO A 124 7.87 -11.54 -5.62
C PRO A 124 7.09 -12.07 -6.82
N ASN A 125 6.62 -13.31 -6.75
CA ASN A 125 5.90 -13.96 -7.86
C ASN A 125 4.60 -13.23 -8.24
N TRP A 126 3.97 -12.52 -7.30
CA TRP A 126 2.77 -11.72 -7.58
C TRP A 126 3.02 -10.51 -8.48
N LEU A 127 4.29 -10.08 -8.66
CA LEU A 127 4.64 -9.08 -9.68
C LEU A 127 4.66 -9.67 -11.09
N ALA A 128 4.87 -10.98 -11.23
CA ALA A 128 4.95 -11.69 -12.50
C ALA A 128 3.55 -11.97 -13.09
N THR A 129 2.72 -10.93 -13.16
CA THR A 129 1.40 -10.96 -13.82
C THR A 129 1.52 -10.91 -15.35
N THR A 130 2.68 -10.49 -15.85
CA THR A 130 3.05 -10.37 -17.26
C THR A 130 4.44 -10.96 -17.49
N ALA A 131 4.79 -11.19 -18.75
CA ALA A 131 6.17 -11.56 -19.10
C ALA A 131 7.16 -10.45 -18.68
N PRO A 132 8.29 -10.79 -18.02
CA PRO A 132 9.28 -9.79 -17.63
C PRO A 132 10.03 -9.23 -18.83
N VAL A 133 10.34 -7.95 -18.78
CA VAL A 133 11.43 -7.35 -19.56
C VAL A 133 12.74 -7.74 -18.91
N VAL A 134 13.55 -8.51 -19.63
CA VAL A 134 14.85 -9.02 -19.17
C VAL A 134 15.97 -8.26 -19.87
N ALA A 135 16.92 -7.73 -19.10
CA ALA A 135 18.09 -7.06 -19.64
C ALA A 135 19.35 -7.37 -18.83
N ASP A 136 20.49 -7.41 -19.52
CA ASP A 136 21.79 -7.45 -18.86
C ASP A 136 22.07 -6.13 -18.14
N ILE A 137 22.70 -6.23 -16.96
CA ILE A 137 23.15 -5.05 -16.22
C ILE A 137 24.37 -4.47 -16.94
N PRO A 138 24.33 -3.18 -17.35
CA PRO A 138 25.44 -2.58 -18.09
C PRO A 138 26.74 -2.56 -17.28
N PRO A 139 27.92 -2.64 -17.93
CA PRO A 139 29.22 -2.68 -17.25
C PRO A 139 29.45 -1.60 -16.18
N PRO A 140 29.01 -0.33 -16.33
CA PRO A 140 29.15 0.68 -15.29
C PRO A 140 28.46 0.33 -13.95
N TYR A 141 27.42 -0.50 -14.00
CA TYR A 141 26.59 -0.88 -12.84
C TYR A 141 26.79 -2.34 -12.40
N ALA A 142 27.51 -3.15 -13.18
CA ALA A 142 27.81 -4.54 -12.83
C ALA A 142 28.62 -4.61 -11.53
N GLY A 143 28.24 -5.51 -10.61
CA GLY A 143 28.94 -5.66 -9.33
C GLY A 143 28.59 -4.62 -8.26
N LYS A 144 27.67 -3.69 -8.55
CA LYS A 144 27.32 -2.56 -7.67
C LYS A 144 25.80 -2.45 -7.50
N PRO A 145 25.31 -1.94 -6.35
CA PRO A 145 23.92 -1.54 -6.21
C PRO A 145 23.56 -0.43 -7.21
N ALA A 146 22.56 -0.69 -8.04
CA ALA A 146 22.03 0.27 -9.00
C ALA A 146 20.50 0.19 -9.02
N LEU A 147 19.85 1.34 -9.16
CA LEU A 147 18.42 1.43 -9.40
C LEU A 147 18.15 1.27 -10.90
N ALA A 148 17.57 0.15 -11.30
CA ALA A 148 16.98 -0.06 -12.61
C ALA A 148 15.54 0.47 -12.61
N GLN A 149 15.18 1.27 -13.62
CA GLN A 149 13.86 1.85 -13.78
C GLN A 149 13.34 1.52 -15.18
N LEU A 150 12.19 0.84 -15.25
CA LEU A 150 11.48 0.55 -16.50
C LEU A 150 10.54 1.72 -16.81
N TYR A 151 10.55 2.22 -18.03
CA TYR A 151 9.62 3.27 -18.47
C TYR A 151 8.86 2.86 -19.73
N ASP A 152 7.68 3.44 -19.90
CA ASP A 152 7.04 3.55 -21.21
C ASP A 152 7.86 4.49 -22.11
N GLN A 153 8.20 4.04 -23.32
CA GLN A 153 9.08 4.79 -24.22
C GLN A 153 8.46 6.10 -24.69
N ALA A 154 7.14 6.15 -24.90
CA ALA A 154 6.47 7.37 -25.36
C ALA A 154 6.36 8.40 -24.22
N GLU A 155 6.04 7.94 -23.00
CA GLU A 155 6.02 8.80 -21.82
C GLU A 155 7.40 9.38 -21.53
N TYR A 156 8.45 8.56 -21.56
CA TYR A 156 9.80 9.03 -21.34
C TYR A 156 10.31 9.95 -22.44
N ALA A 157 9.95 9.72 -23.71
CA ALA A 157 10.28 10.65 -24.79
C ALA A 157 9.65 12.04 -24.56
N ARG A 158 8.49 12.10 -23.89
CA ARG A 158 7.78 13.34 -23.59
C ARG A 158 8.28 14.05 -22.32
N TYR A 159 8.58 13.30 -21.26
CA TYR A 159 8.86 13.86 -19.93
C TYR A 159 10.29 13.61 -19.44
N GLY A 160 11.07 12.80 -20.16
CA GLY A 160 12.42 12.43 -19.78
C GLY A 160 12.48 11.87 -18.36
N ALA A 161 13.39 12.40 -17.56
CA ALA A 161 13.60 11.97 -16.17
C ALA A 161 12.40 12.23 -15.23
N GLN A 162 11.40 13.01 -15.66
CA GLN A 162 10.17 13.26 -14.89
C GLN A 162 9.07 12.22 -15.17
N ALA A 163 9.26 11.31 -16.14
CA ALA A 163 8.32 10.22 -16.38
C ALA A 163 8.21 9.31 -15.15
N VAL A 164 7.04 8.68 -14.98
CA VAL A 164 6.84 7.74 -13.88
C VAL A 164 7.33 6.35 -14.31
N PRO A 165 8.24 5.71 -13.56
CA PRO A 165 8.64 4.34 -13.86
C PRO A 165 7.45 3.38 -13.75
N LEU A 166 7.33 2.45 -14.70
CA LEU A 166 6.38 1.34 -14.66
C LEU A 166 6.77 0.30 -13.61
N ASP A 167 8.07 0.08 -13.43
CA ASP A 167 8.65 -0.82 -12.43
C ASP A 167 10.04 -0.32 -12.04
N GLN A 168 10.46 -0.67 -10.83
CA GLN A 168 11.75 -0.30 -10.28
C GLN A 168 12.37 -1.46 -9.51
N TYR A 169 13.68 -1.58 -9.62
CA TYR A 169 14.41 -2.64 -8.94
C TYR A 169 15.82 -2.21 -8.56
N ILE A 170 16.25 -2.56 -7.34
CA ILE A 170 17.61 -2.32 -6.88
C ILE A 170 18.42 -3.59 -7.10
N THR A 171 19.48 -3.52 -7.92
CA THR A 171 20.36 -4.65 -8.23
C THR A 171 21.23 -5.03 -7.04
N THR A 172 21.57 -6.31 -6.93
CA THR A 172 22.59 -6.79 -5.98
C THR A 172 23.95 -6.96 -6.66
N LYS A 173 25.01 -7.07 -5.86
CA LYS A 173 26.41 -7.19 -6.37
C LYS A 173 26.60 -8.40 -7.28
N ASP A 174 25.97 -9.53 -6.97
CA ASP A 174 26.15 -10.77 -7.71
C ASP A 174 25.22 -10.89 -8.93
N GLN A 175 24.37 -9.90 -9.14
CA GLN A 175 23.37 -9.94 -10.19
C GLN A 175 23.94 -9.53 -11.55
N ARG A 176 23.53 -10.27 -12.59
CA ARG A 176 23.92 -10.01 -13.99
C ARG A 176 22.78 -9.51 -14.86
N LYS A 177 21.54 -9.83 -14.49
CA LYS A 177 20.33 -9.48 -15.23
C LYS A 177 19.27 -8.91 -14.31
N VAL A 178 18.48 -7.97 -14.83
CA VAL A 178 17.27 -7.47 -14.19
C VAL A 178 16.04 -8.10 -14.83
N TYR A 179 14.99 -8.28 -14.03
CA TYR A 179 13.68 -8.75 -14.44
C TYR A 179 12.69 -7.69 -14.00
N LEU A 180 12.14 -6.93 -14.94
CA LEU A 180 11.22 -5.82 -14.69
C LEU A 180 9.85 -6.16 -15.26
N PHE A 181 8.78 -5.89 -14.51
CA PHE A 181 7.43 -6.33 -14.85
C PHE A 181 6.55 -5.14 -15.23
N PRO A 182 6.32 -4.88 -16.53
CA PRO A 182 5.35 -3.87 -16.93
C PRO A 182 3.94 -4.37 -16.62
N TYR A 183 3.05 -3.50 -16.13
CA TYR A 183 1.64 -3.85 -15.90
C TYR A 183 0.89 -4.19 -17.22
N GLN A 184 1.46 -3.88 -18.38
CA GLN A 184 0.88 -4.16 -19.71
C GLN A 184 1.97 -4.62 -20.70
N GLU A 185 1.75 -5.77 -21.37
CA GLU A 185 2.73 -6.41 -22.27
C GLU A 185 3.00 -5.64 -23.57
N SER A 186 2.04 -4.84 -24.05
CA SER A 186 2.11 -4.22 -25.39
C SER A 186 2.88 -2.89 -25.45
N ARG A 187 3.53 -2.46 -24.37
CA ARG A 187 4.25 -1.18 -24.33
C ARG A 187 5.67 -1.34 -24.83
N LYS A 188 6.11 -0.43 -25.70
CA LYS A 188 7.55 -0.28 -25.95
C LYS A 188 8.19 0.30 -24.70
N THR A 189 9.16 -0.40 -24.15
CA THR A 189 9.80 -0.02 -22.89
C THR A 189 11.26 0.38 -23.08
N LEU A 190 11.76 1.23 -22.19
CA LEU A 190 13.18 1.46 -22.01
C LEU A 190 13.58 1.19 -20.55
N ILE A 191 14.86 0.91 -20.32
CA ILE A 191 15.41 0.74 -18.98
C ILE A 191 16.47 1.80 -18.77
N ASN A 192 16.37 2.54 -17.67
CA ASN A 192 17.40 3.45 -17.21
C ASN A 192 18.04 2.92 -15.92
N TYR A 193 19.32 3.21 -15.73
CA TYR A 193 20.08 2.80 -14.55
C TYR A 193 20.66 4.02 -13.84
N LYS A 194 20.62 4.01 -12.51
CA LYS A 194 21.26 5.02 -11.66
C LYS A 194 22.02 4.34 -10.52
N PRO A 195 23.13 4.89 -10.01
CA PRO A 195 23.74 4.40 -8.78
C PRO A 195 22.69 4.38 -7.66
N ALA A 196 22.62 3.29 -6.88
CA ALA A 196 21.70 3.20 -5.74
C ALA A 196 22.32 3.77 -4.45
N GLU A 197 23.08 4.86 -4.59
CA GLU A 197 23.51 5.66 -3.45
C GLU A 197 22.25 6.34 -2.91
N LEU A 198 21.65 5.75 -1.89
CA LEU A 198 20.62 6.41 -1.10
C LEU A 198 21.29 7.64 -0.46
N PRO A 199 20.69 8.83 -0.54
CA PRO A 199 21.21 10.01 0.14
C PRO A 199 21.33 9.80 1.65
#